data_AF-A0A2T3YW30-F1
#
_entry.id   AF-A0A2T3YW30-F1
#
_cell.length_a   1.000
_cell.length_b   1.000
_cell.length_c   1.000
_cell.angle_alpha   90.00
_cell.angle_beta   90.00
_cell.angle_gamma   90.00
#
_symmetry.space_group_name_H-M   'P 1'
#
loop_
_entity.id
_entity.type
_entity.pdbx_description
1 polymer ?
#
loop_
_entity_poly.entity_id
_entity_poly.type
_entity_poly.pdbx_seq_one_letter_code
_entity_poly.pdbx_strand_id
1 'polypeptide(L)'
;MIAKKERDYLQTAARQEVKLRQDYIGRTWLGSLPTQISYAAVDLLARQYRHAEAAVKGNKTLPPCATSCHFTQQYAMPCVHYIAEKVILEGAPLTKEVIHPRWWLDKPLVFLPAIFYVKSTNPAS
;
A
#
# COMPACT_ATOMS: atom_id res chain seq x y z
N MET A 1 5.78 6.89 -31.43
CA MET A 1 5.42 7.49 -30.12
C MET A 1 4.84 6.49 -29.13
N ILE A 2 4.03 5.51 -29.56
CA ILE A 2 3.36 4.52 -28.68
C ILE A 2 4.36 3.58 -27.98
N ALA A 3 5.33 3.02 -28.72
CA ALA A 3 6.34 2.10 -28.16
C ALA A 3 7.31 2.73 -27.13
N LYS A 4 7.43 4.06 -27.07
CA LYS A 4 8.19 4.74 -26.01
C LYS A 4 7.34 4.85 -24.74
N LYS A 5 6.09 5.27 -24.88
CA LYS A 5 5.12 5.36 -23.78
C LYS A 5 4.88 4.02 -23.09
N GLU A 6 4.79 2.95 -23.88
CA GLU A 6 4.63 1.59 -23.35
C GLU A 6 5.85 1.15 -22.52
N ARG A 7 7.07 1.38 -23.02
CA ARG A 7 8.30 1.11 -22.25
C ARG A 7 8.39 1.95 -20.98
N ASP A 8 8.04 3.23 -21.05
CA ASP A 8 8.04 4.14 -19.89
C ASP A 8 7.00 3.68 -18.84
N TYR A 9 5.83 3.21 -19.30
CA TYR A 9 4.79 2.64 -18.44
C TYR A 9 5.29 1.37 -17.73
N LEU A 10 5.85 0.41 -18.48
CA LEU A 10 6.38 -0.84 -17.93
C LEU A 10 7.51 -0.57 -16.93
N GLN A 11 8.40 0.38 -17.23
CA GLN A 11 9.48 0.77 -16.33
C GLN A 11 8.94 1.39 -15.03
N THR A 12 7.91 2.23 -15.14
CA THR A 12 7.28 2.86 -13.97
C THR A 12 6.56 1.83 -13.11
N ALA A 13 5.82 0.91 -13.73
CA ALA A 13 5.16 -0.19 -13.04
C ALA A 13 6.17 -1.10 -12.30
N ALA A 14 7.27 -1.47 -12.96
CA ALA A 14 8.33 -2.26 -12.33
C ALA A 14 8.97 -1.53 -11.13
N ARG A 15 9.20 -0.22 -11.22
CA ARG A 15 9.71 0.59 -10.09
C ARG A 15 8.73 0.62 -8.92
N GLN A 16 7.44 0.76 -9.20
CA GLN A 16 6.40 0.73 -8.17
C GLN A 16 6.33 -0.65 -7.49
N GLU A 17 6.45 -1.73 -8.26
CA GLU A 17 6.47 -3.09 -7.75
C GLU A 17 7.66 -3.36 -6.82
N VAL A 18 8.87 -2.97 -7.24
CA VAL A 18 10.09 -3.09 -6.40
C VAL A 18 9.92 -2.31 -5.10
N LYS A 19 9.39 -1.09 -5.17
CA LYS A 19 9.17 -0.26 -3.98
C LYS A 19 8.11 -0.84 -3.04
N LEU A 20 7.00 -1.38 -3.57
CA LEU A 20 6.01 -2.11 -2.77
C LEU A 20 6.64 -3.28 -2.03
N ARG A 21 7.44 -4.09 -2.73
CA ARG A 21 8.13 -5.24 -2.15
C ARG A 21 9.10 -4.85 -1.04
N GLN A 22 9.86 -3.78 -1.24
CA GLN A 22 10.87 -3.33 -0.26
C GLN A 22 10.25 -2.66 0.98
N ASP A 23 9.26 -1.79 0.79
CA ASP A 23 8.79 -0.91 1.87
C ASP A 23 7.63 -1.52 2.67
N TYR A 24 6.74 -2.25 2.00
CA TYR A 24 5.39 -2.52 2.49
C TYR A 24 5.00 -4.00 2.59
N ILE A 25 5.59 -4.89 1.79
CA ILE A 25 5.35 -6.34 1.93
C ILE A 25 5.97 -6.84 3.24
N GLY A 26 5.23 -7.69 3.95
CA GLY A 26 5.66 -8.27 5.23
C GLY A 26 5.40 -7.39 6.44
N ARG A 27 4.80 -6.20 6.27
CA ARG A 27 4.31 -5.38 7.38
C ARG A 27 3.06 -6.03 7.97
N THR A 28 3.13 -6.45 9.23
CA THR A 28 2.05 -7.14 9.95
C THR A 28 0.74 -6.35 9.92
N TRP A 29 0.81 -5.02 10.08
CA TRP A 29 -0.34 -4.13 10.10
C TRP A 29 -1.02 -3.93 8.72
N LEU A 30 -0.31 -4.20 7.61
CA LEU A 30 -0.86 -4.17 6.26
C LEU A 30 -1.34 -5.54 5.78
N GLY A 31 -0.88 -6.64 6.39
CA GLY A 31 -1.23 -7.99 5.98
C GLY A 31 -1.01 -8.21 4.47
N SER A 32 -2.08 -8.59 3.77
CA SER A 32 -2.11 -8.81 2.33
C SER A 32 -2.61 -7.62 1.51
N LEU A 33 -2.88 -6.46 2.12
CA LEU A 33 -3.37 -5.27 1.40
C LEU A 33 -2.48 -4.81 0.23
N PRO A 34 -1.13 -4.81 0.32
CA PRO A 34 -0.29 -4.28 -0.74
C PRO A 34 -0.42 -5.01 -2.09
N THR A 35 -0.99 -6.23 -2.11
CA THR A 35 -1.31 -6.95 -3.37
C THR A 35 -2.70 -6.65 -3.91
N GLN A 36 -3.58 -6.04 -3.11
CA GLN A 36 -5.01 -5.90 -3.41
C GLN A 36 -5.44 -4.46 -3.72
N ILE A 37 -4.64 -3.48 -3.31
CA ILE A 37 -4.93 -2.05 -3.50
C ILE A 37 -3.79 -1.35 -4.25
N SER A 38 -4.11 -0.22 -4.87
CA SER A 38 -3.14 0.57 -5.63
C SER A 38 -1.97 1.04 -4.77
N TYR A 39 -0.81 1.21 -5.40
CA TYR A 39 0.39 1.75 -4.76
C TYR A 39 0.14 3.10 -4.05
N ALA A 40 -0.62 3.98 -4.69
CA ALA A 40 -0.96 5.28 -4.12
C ALA A 40 -1.76 5.15 -2.81
N ALA A 41 -2.69 4.18 -2.74
CA ALA A 41 -3.42 3.89 -1.52
C ALA A 41 -2.52 3.37 -0.41
N VAL A 42 -1.60 2.44 -0.72
CA VAL A 42 -0.62 1.94 0.26
C VAL A 42 0.25 3.09 0.81
N ASP A 43 0.74 3.98 -0.05
CA ASP A 43 1.57 5.11 0.39
C ASP A 43 0.80 6.08 1.29
N LEU A 44 -0.47 6.37 0.97
CA LEU A 44 -1.34 7.19 1.81
C LEU A 44 -1.60 6.55 3.17
N LEU A 45 -1.89 5.24 3.22
CA LEU A 45 -2.06 4.49 4.46
C LEU A 45 -0.78 4.47 5.30
N ALA A 46 0.38 4.28 4.67
CA ALA A 46 1.67 4.31 5.35
C ALA A 46 2.00 5.68 5.97
N ARG A 47 1.53 6.78 5.38
CA ARG A 47 1.66 8.12 5.98
C ARG A 47 0.75 8.24 7.21
N GLN A 48 -0.50 7.80 7.11
CA GLN A 48 -1.43 7.82 8.25
C GLN A 48 -0.94 6.92 9.39
N TYR A 49 -0.41 5.73 9.08
CA TYR A 49 0.17 4.82 10.07
C TYR A 49 1.34 5.44 10.81
N ARG A 50 2.31 6.04 10.09
CA ARG A 50 3.44 6.75 10.72
C ARG A 50 2.98 7.88 11.63
N HIS A 51 1.95 8.62 11.22
CA HIS A 51 1.39 9.69 12.03
C HIS A 51 0.71 9.15 13.29
N ALA A 52 -0.07 8.09 13.16
CA ALA A 52 -0.74 7.42 14.27
C ALA A 52 0.27 6.81 15.25
N GLU A 53 1.29 6.12 14.75
CA GLU A 53 2.36 5.53 15.54
C GLU A 53 3.14 6.58 16.33
N ALA A 54 3.48 7.71 15.70
CA ALA A 54 4.14 8.82 16.38
C ALA A 54 3.26 9.44 17.47
N ALA A 55 1.94 9.52 17.25
CA ALA A 55 1.01 10.03 18.26
C ALA A 55 0.87 9.07 19.44
N VAL A 56 0.66 7.78 19.20
CA VAL A 56 0.52 6.75 20.24
C VAL A 56 1.81 6.62 21.05
N LYS A 57 2.97 6.45 20.39
CA LYS A 57 4.28 6.33 21.08
C LYS A 57 4.68 7.62 21.79
N GLY A 58 4.35 8.76 21.19
CA GLY A 58 4.64 10.07 21.78
C GLY A 58 3.66 10.48 22.89
N ASN A 59 2.68 9.63 23.22
CA ASN A 59 1.58 9.93 24.13
C ASN A 59 0.90 11.29 23.82
N LYS A 60 0.82 11.64 22.53
CA LYS A 60 0.21 12.87 22.05
C LYS A 60 -1.26 12.63 21.77
N THR A 61 -2.11 13.48 22.33
CA THR A 61 -3.54 13.46 22.02
C THR A 61 -3.75 13.91 20.56
N LEU A 62 -4.27 13.01 19.73
CA LEU A 62 -4.76 13.38 18.41
C LEU A 62 -5.96 14.33 18.57
N PRO A 63 -6.08 15.38 17.73
CA PRO A 63 -7.25 16.26 17.78
C PRO A 63 -8.54 15.46 17.48
N PRO A 64 -9.72 15.92 17.93
CA PRO A 64 -10.97 15.17 17.73
C PRO A 64 -11.24 14.84 16.26
N CYS A 65 -11.57 13.59 15.98
CA CYS A 65 -11.80 13.11 14.61
C CYS A 65 -12.89 13.92 13.87
N ALA A 66 -13.99 14.25 14.56
CA ALA A 66 -15.15 14.90 13.95
C ALA A 66 -14.88 16.29 13.34
N THR A 67 -13.91 17.04 13.86
CA THR A 67 -13.68 18.44 13.47
C THR A 67 -12.41 18.67 12.68
N SER A 68 -11.39 17.81 12.82
CA SER A 68 -10.09 18.01 12.15
C SER A 68 -9.73 16.91 11.14
N CYS A 69 -10.56 15.87 11.00
CA CYS A 69 -10.23 14.69 10.20
C CYS A 69 -11.06 14.61 8.91
N HIS A 70 -10.52 15.18 7.84
CA HIS A 70 -11.13 15.11 6.50
C HIS A 70 -10.59 13.95 5.65
N PHE A 71 -9.64 13.17 6.17
CA PHE A 71 -8.95 12.14 5.39
C PHE A 71 -9.91 11.09 4.83
N THR A 72 -10.84 10.61 5.66
CA THR A 72 -11.85 9.64 5.25
C THR A 72 -12.78 10.22 4.19
N GLN A 73 -13.16 11.50 4.29
CA GLN A 73 -14.03 12.15 3.31
C GLN A 73 -13.32 12.33 1.95
N GLN A 74 -12.06 12.78 1.98
CA GLN A 74 -11.29 13.06 0.77
C GLN A 74 -10.86 11.77 0.04
N TYR A 75 -10.34 10.82 0.80
CA TYR A 75 -9.70 9.63 0.24
C TYR A 75 -10.55 8.36 0.38
N ALA A 76 -11.66 8.37 1.12
CA ALA A 76 -12.50 7.19 1.39
C ALA A 76 -11.65 6.00 1.87
N MET A 77 -10.77 6.30 2.82
CA MET A 77 -9.80 5.39 3.44
C MET A 77 -9.73 5.67 4.94
N PRO A 78 -9.29 4.70 5.76
CA PRO A 78 -9.19 4.88 7.20
C PRO A 78 -8.22 6.00 7.56
N CYS A 79 -8.66 6.88 8.45
CA CYS A 79 -7.87 8.00 8.94
C CYS A 79 -6.89 7.60 10.06
N VAL A 80 -6.04 8.56 10.45
CA VAL A 80 -5.09 8.41 11.57
C VAL A 80 -5.75 7.87 12.84
N HIS A 81 -6.95 8.33 13.19
CA HIS A 81 -7.65 7.90 14.41
C HIS A 81 -8.03 6.43 14.37
N TYR A 82 -8.61 5.99 13.25
CA TYR A 82 -8.95 4.59 13.04
C TYR A 82 -7.71 3.70 13.13
N ILE A 83 -6.60 4.12 12.51
CA ILE A 83 -5.36 3.36 12.54
C ILE A 83 -4.75 3.33 13.95
N ALA A 84 -4.78 4.45 14.69
CA ALA A 84 -4.29 4.49 16.06
C ALA A 84 -5.06 3.50 16.95
N GLU A 85 -6.39 3.53 16.90
CA GLU A 85 -7.25 2.70 17.73
C GLU A 85 -7.25 1.23 17.29
N LYS A 86 -7.63 0.95 16.04
CA LYS A 86 -7.84 -0.42 15.56
C LYS A 86 -6.56 -1.16 15.22
N VAL A 87 -5.57 -0.47 14.67
CA VAL A 87 -4.39 -1.13 14.12
C VAL A 87 -3.26 -1.16 15.14
N ILE A 88 -3.04 -0.05 15.84
CA ILE A 88 -1.90 0.07 16.76
C ILE A 88 -2.27 -0.38 18.16
N LEU A 89 -3.39 0.09 18.72
CA LEU A 89 -3.81 -0.26 20.09
C LEU A 89 -4.45 -1.66 20.16
N GLU A 90 -5.38 -1.98 19.25
CA GLU A 90 -6.02 -3.30 19.20
C GLU A 90 -5.19 -4.35 18.46
N GLY A 91 -4.18 -3.94 17.67
CA GLY A 91 -3.31 -4.86 16.94
C GLY A 91 -3.98 -5.53 15.72
N ALA A 92 -5.13 -5.04 15.26
CA ALA A 92 -5.84 -5.63 14.15
C ALA A 92 -5.23 -5.19 12.80
N PRO A 93 -4.89 -6.11 11.89
CA PRO A 93 -4.41 -5.72 10.57
C PRO A 93 -5.51 -5.01 9.79
N LEU A 94 -5.12 -4.04 8.95
CA LEU A 94 -6.06 -3.40 8.04
C LEU A 94 -6.57 -4.42 7.01
N THR A 95 -7.85 -4.34 6.71
CA THR A 95 -8.50 -5.21 5.73
C THR A 95 -8.98 -4.40 4.52
N LYS A 96 -9.31 -5.08 3.43
CA LYS A 96 -9.68 -4.41 2.18
C LYS A 96 -11.04 -3.74 2.25
N GLU A 97 -11.92 -4.24 3.11
CA GLU A 97 -13.33 -3.83 3.22
C GLU A 97 -13.48 -2.41 3.79
N VAL A 98 -12.50 -1.94 4.57
CA VAL A 98 -12.48 -0.56 5.12
C VAL A 98 -11.95 0.46 4.11
N ILE A 99 -11.49 0.02 2.94
CA ILE A 99 -10.95 0.85 1.87
C ILE A 99 -11.97 0.90 0.73
N HIS A 100 -12.26 2.09 0.22
CA HIS A 100 -13.21 2.23 -0.87
C HIS A 100 -12.76 1.50 -2.15
N PRO A 101 -13.68 0.83 -2.88
CA PRO A 101 -13.35 0.03 -4.07
C PRO A 101 -12.58 0.75 -5.17
N ARG A 102 -12.68 2.09 -5.25
CA ARG A 102 -11.88 2.91 -6.18
C ARG A 102 -10.38 2.72 -6.08
N TRP A 103 -9.88 2.25 -4.94
CA TRP A 103 -8.47 2.00 -4.70
C TRP A 103 -8.08 0.54 -4.90
N TRP A 104 -9.05 -0.33 -5.11
CA TRP A 104 -8.81 -1.76 -5.30
C TRP A 104 -8.22 -1.98 -6.69
N LEU A 105 -7.33 -2.96 -6.77
CA LEU A 105 -6.82 -3.43 -8.05
C LEU A 105 -7.81 -4.43 -8.66
N ASP A 106 -8.09 -4.28 -9.94
CA ASP A 106 -8.94 -5.23 -10.70
C ASP A 106 -8.30 -6.61 -10.78
N LYS A 107 -6.96 -6.65 -10.79
CA LYS A 107 -6.17 -7.88 -10.71
C LYS A 107 -5.18 -7.75 -9.57
N PRO A 108 -5.13 -8.71 -8.63
CA PRO A 108 -4.14 -8.67 -7.58
C PRO A 108 -2.73 -8.73 -8.18
N LEU A 109 -1.78 -8.03 -7.57
CA LEU A 109 -0.38 -8.11 -7.99
C LEU A 109 0.12 -9.52 -7.69
N VAL A 110 0.30 -10.31 -8.74
CA VAL A 110 0.98 -11.60 -8.66
C VAL A 110 2.47 -11.30 -8.57
N PHE A 111 3.01 -11.30 -7.35
CA PHE A 111 4.44 -11.22 -7.17
C PHE A 111 5.05 -12.55 -7.61
N LEU A 112 5.41 -12.66 -8.89
CA LEU A 112 6.17 -13.80 -9.36
C LEU A 112 7.47 -13.86 -8.54
N PRO A 113 7.75 -15.00 -7.87
CA PRO A 113 9.02 -15.17 -7.21
C PRO A 113 10.09 -15.16 -8.31
N ALA A 114 11.20 -14.46 -8.07
CA ALA A 114 12.26 -14.17 -9.05
C ALA A 114 13.02 -15.41 -9.58
N ILE A 115 12.48 -16.61 -9.42
CA ILE A 115 13.13 -17.90 -9.68
C ILE A 115 12.94 -18.34 -11.15
N PHE A 116 12.07 -17.70 -11.93
CA PHE A 116 11.79 -18.12 -13.32
C PHE A 116 12.46 -17.28 -14.43
N TYR A 117 13.40 -16.40 -14.09
CA TYR A 117 14.29 -15.79 -15.09
C TYR A 117 15.66 -16.50 -15.14
N VAL A 118 15.67 -17.85 -15.16
CA VAL A 118 16.78 -18.55 -15.81
C VAL A 118 16.55 -18.41 -17.31
N LYS A 119 17.30 -17.48 -17.88
CA LYS A 119 17.47 -17.25 -19.31
C LYS A 119 17.51 -18.60 -20.04
N SER A 120 16.48 -18.89 -20.83
CA SER A 120 16.60 -19.88 -21.91
C SER A 120 17.63 -19.32 -22.88
N THR A 121 18.91 -19.59 -22.63
CA THR A 121 19.93 -19.58 -23.67
C THR A 121 19.89 -20.94 -24.31
N ASN A 122 18.93 -21.15 -25.21
CA ASN A 122 19.18 -22.03 -26.32
C ASN A 122 19.76 -21.17 -27.44
N PRO A 123 20.93 -21.54 -27.97
CA PRO A 123 20.96 -21.73 -29.40
C PRO A 123 21.46 -23.14 -29.74
N ALA A 124 20.64 -23.80 -30.56
CA ALA A 124 21.01 -24.89 -31.42
C ALA A 124 22.34 -24.63 -32.13
N SER A 125 23.30 -25.55 -32.03
CA SER A 125 24.00 -26.23 -33.14
C SER A 125 24.98 -27.25 -32.56
#